data_AF-A0A8T6XTZ3-F1
#
_entry.id   AF-A0A8T6XTZ3-F1
#
_cell.length_a   1.000
_cell.length_b   1.000
_cell.length_c   1.000
_cell.angle_alpha   90.00
_cell.angle_beta   90.00
_cell.angle_gamma   90.00
#
_symmetry.space_group_name_H-M   'P 1'
#
loop_
_entity.id
_entity.type
_entity.pdbx_description
1 polymer ?
#
loop_
_entity_poly.entity_id
_entity_poly.type
_entity_poly.pdbx_seq_one_letter_code
_entity_poly.pdbx_strand_id
1 'polypeptide(L)'
;YRMGLVNSPLEPRDSEELARRFAYPLVVKADPSEFYPMQGDMIDYVYTLVGEEFPEVDLYATSFEFGTLGDSLSAGVRLLRTLILENQMHWSGTRSQRAQERIERDFAEMHYPTEARWREKAVADARQAFEGILGAEGFLSRFQAHSQAQAPVPET
;
A
#
# COMPACT_ATOMS: atom_id res chain seq x y z
N TYR A 1 1.73 -0.06 13.93
CA TYR A 1 2.03 -0.12 12.48
C TYR A 1 0.92 -0.88 11.80
N ARG A 2 0.47 -0.45 10.63
CA ARG A 2 -0.51 -1.12 9.79
C ARG A 2 -0.08 -0.90 8.35
N MET A 3 -0.29 -1.90 7.51
CA MET A 3 -0.16 -1.75 6.06
C MET A 3 -1.55 -1.60 5.44
N GLY A 4 -1.74 -0.67 4.51
CA GLY A 4 -2.98 -0.53 3.73
C GLY A 4 -2.77 -0.91 2.28
N LEU A 5 -3.82 -1.42 1.63
CA LEU A 5 -3.94 -1.42 0.18
C LEU A 5 -4.65 -0.14 -0.23
N VAL A 6 -3.96 0.70 -1.00
CA VAL A 6 -4.50 1.98 -1.48
C VAL A 6 -4.71 1.87 -2.97
N ASN A 7 -5.98 1.89 -3.37
CA ASN A 7 -6.40 1.74 -4.76
C ASN A 7 -6.63 3.11 -5.40
N SER A 8 -6.53 3.16 -6.72
CA SER A 8 -6.98 4.31 -7.49
C SER A 8 -8.47 4.58 -7.27
N PRO A 9 -8.92 5.85 -7.29
CA PRO A 9 -10.35 6.17 -7.39
C PRO A 9 -11.01 5.58 -8.65
N LEU A 10 -10.22 5.23 -9.67
CA LEU A 10 -10.66 4.60 -10.92
C LEU A 10 -10.89 3.09 -10.80
N GLU A 11 -10.49 2.46 -9.69
CA GLU A 11 -10.83 1.06 -9.42
C GLU A 11 -12.36 0.93 -9.30
N PRO A 12 -13.03 0.16 -10.18
CA PRO A 12 -14.49 0.10 -10.21
C PRO A 12 -15.10 -0.62 -9.00
N ARG A 13 -14.37 -1.55 -8.36
CA ARG A 13 -14.87 -2.32 -7.22
C ARG A 13 -14.79 -1.50 -5.94
N ASP A 14 -15.70 -1.75 -5.01
CA ASP A 14 -15.73 -1.06 -3.72
C ASP A 14 -14.68 -1.61 -2.75
N SER A 15 -14.10 -0.74 -1.93
CA SER A 15 -13.07 -1.13 -0.95
C SER A 15 -13.54 -2.22 0.01
N GLU A 16 -14.81 -2.20 0.43
CA GLU A 16 -15.39 -3.23 1.31
C GLU A 16 -15.53 -4.59 0.60
N GLU A 17 -15.86 -4.57 -0.70
CA GLU A 17 -15.90 -5.77 -1.52
C GLU A 17 -14.51 -6.39 -1.66
N LEU A 18 -13.52 -5.56 -2.00
CA LEU A 18 -12.13 -5.98 -2.13
C LEU A 18 -11.57 -6.50 -0.80
N ALA A 19 -11.88 -5.85 0.32
CA ALA A 19 -11.46 -6.30 1.64
C ALA A 19 -11.97 -7.71 1.96
N ARG A 20 -13.23 -8.01 1.62
CA ARG A 20 -13.80 -9.36 1.73
C ARG A 20 -13.13 -10.34 0.77
N ARG A 21 -13.01 -9.96 -0.51
CA ARG A 21 -12.46 -10.81 -1.57
C ARG A 21 -11.01 -11.21 -1.30
N PHE A 22 -10.21 -10.29 -0.80
CA PHE A 22 -8.80 -10.52 -0.45
C PHE A 22 -8.59 -11.04 0.96
N ALA A 23 -9.64 -11.17 1.77
CA ALA A 23 -9.53 -11.45 3.21
C ALA A 23 -8.50 -10.55 3.91
N TYR A 24 -8.47 -9.26 3.52
CA TYR A 24 -7.54 -8.25 4.01
C TYR A 24 -8.31 -7.00 4.48
N PRO A 25 -8.17 -6.58 5.74
CA PRO A 25 -9.13 -5.65 6.35
C PRO A 25 -8.91 -4.17 6.01
N LEU A 26 -7.72 -3.77 5.55
CA LEU A 26 -7.40 -2.37 5.28
C LEU A 26 -7.20 -2.15 3.78
N VAL A 27 -8.31 -2.07 3.07
CA VAL A 27 -8.38 -1.69 1.66
C VAL A 27 -9.13 -0.36 1.59
N VAL A 28 -8.55 0.62 0.89
CA VAL A 28 -9.12 1.97 0.73
C VAL A 28 -8.87 2.48 -0.68
N LYS A 29 -9.65 3.48 -1.10
CA LYS A 29 -9.36 4.29 -2.29
C LYS A 29 -8.66 5.59 -1.94
N ALA A 30 -7.81 6.07 -2.84
CA ALA A 30 -7.16 7.38 -2.76
C ALA A 30 -8.13 8.55 -3.03
N ASP A 31 -9.32 8.50 -2.44
CA ASP A 31 -10.32 9.56 -2.49
C ASP A 31 -10.54 10.19 -1.10
N PRO A 32 -11.12 11.40 -1.01
CA PRO A 32 -11.26 12.11 0.26
C PRO A 32 -12.17 11.45 1.31
N SER A 33 -13.00 10.48 0.92
CA SER A 33 -13.93 9.79 1.81
C SER A 33 -13.30 8.59 2.52
N GLU A 34 -12.27 8.00 1.92
CA GLU A 34 -11.57 6.80 2.45
C GLU A 34 -10.11 7.07 2.81
N PHE A 35 -9.48 8.05 2.17
CA PHE A 35 -8.08 8.41 2.35
C PHE A 35 -7.83 9.91 2.11
N TYR A 36 -6.74 10.31 1.44
CA TYR A 36 -6.51 11.67 0.96
C TYR A 36 -6.40 11.70 -0.57
N PRO A 37 -6.85 12.79 -1.21
CA PRO A 37 -6.74 12.93 -2.66
C PRO A 37 -5.25 13.02 -3.06
N MET A 38 -4.86 12.22 -4.05
CA MET A 38 -3.55 12.27 -4.67
C MET A 38 -3.68 12.76 -6.11
N GLN A 39 -2.73 13.59 -6.56
CA GLN A 39 -2.66 14.04 -7.94
C GLN A 39 -1.38 13.50 -8.58
N GLY A 40 -1.50 12.87 -9.74
CA GLY A 40 -0.36 12.27 -10.44
C GLY A 40 0.08 10.94 -9.84
N ASP A 41 -0.83 10.18 -9.21
CA ASP A 41 -0.56 8.81 -8.81
C ASP A 41 -0.27 7.95 -10.06
N MET A 42 0.78 7.14 -9.99
CA MET A 42 1.15 6.22 -11.05
C MET A 42 0.05 5.19 -11.31
N ILE A 43 -0.69 4.78 -10.29
CA ILE A 43 -1.77 3.80 -10.44
C ILE A 43 -2.92 4.37 -11.27
N ASP A 44 -3.30 5.64 -11.04
CA ASP A 44 -4.32 6.32 -11.84
C ASP A 44 -3.91 6.36 -13.33
N TYR A 45 -2.63 6.60 -13.60
CA TYR A 45 -2.10 6.57 -14.97
C TYR A 45 -2.21 5.18 -15.59
N VAL A 46 -1.88 4.11 -14.86
CA VAL A 46 -2.00 2.74 -15.36
C VAL A 46 -3.47 2.38 -15.66
N TYR A 47 -4.42 2.74 -14.79
CA TYR A 47 -5.85 2.54 -15.06
C TYR A 47 -6.31 3.29 -16.32
N THR A 48 -5.89 4.55 -16.47
CA THR A 48 -6.21 5.36 -17.66
C THR A 48 -5.64 4.71 -18.92
N LEU A 49 -4.36 4.33 -18.90
CA LEU A 49 -3.69 3.70 -20.03
C LEU A 49 -4.37 2.39 -20.45
N VAL A 50 -4.70 1.52 -19.50
CA VAL A 50 -5.38 0.24 -19.80
C VAL A 50 -6.80 0.49 -20.32
N GLY A 51 -7.55 1.42 -19.72
CA GLY A 51 -8.89 1.76 -20.19
C GLY A 51 -8.93 2.33 -21.61
N GLU A 52 -7.89 3.06 -22.02
CA GLU A 52 -7.80 3.69 -23.35
C GLU A 52 -7.23 2.74 -24.42
N GLU A 53 -6.16 2.01 -24.10
CA GLU A 53 -5.39 1.25 -25.10
C GLU A 53 -5.64 -0.27 -25.05
N PHE A 54 -6.15 -0.80 -23.93
CA PHE A 54 -6.35 -2.25 -23.71
C PHE A 54 -7.67 -2.55 -22.96
N PRO A 55 -8.84 -2.08 -23.45
CA PRO A 55 -10.11 -2.17 -22.73
C PRO A 55 -10.59 -3.60 -22.45
N GLU A 56 -10.01 -4.60 -23.12
CA GLU A 56 -10.29 -6.02 -22.90
C GLU A 56 -9.50 -6.64 -21.73
N VAL A 57 -8.51 -5.94 -21.18
CA VAL A 57 -7.66 -6.42 -20.10
C VAL A 57 -8.31 -6.11 -18.75
N ASP A 58 -8.56 -7.16 -17.96
CA ASP A 58 -8.94 -7.00 -16.56
C ASP A 58 -7.72 -6.60 -15.72
N LEU A 59 -7.75 -5.39 -15.17
CA LEU A 59 -6.67 -4.82 -14.38
C LEU A 59 -7.08 -4.75 -12.91
N TYR A 60 -6.15 -5.17 -12.05
CA TYR A 60 -6.11 -4.77 -10.66
C TYR A 60 -4.73 -4.19 -10.34
N ALA A 61 -4.69 -2.91 -9.98
CA ALA A 61 -3.48 -2.21 -9.54
C ALA A 61 -3.73 -1.51 -8.20
N THR A 62 -2.77 -1.65 -7.28
CA THR A 62 -2.84 -1.14 -5.90
C THR A 62 -1.46 -0.80 -5.35
N SER A 63 -1.42 0.15 -4.41
CA SER A 63 -0.22 0.51 -3.64
C SER A 63 -0.26 -0.14 -2.27
N PHE A 64 0.87 -0.71 -1.84
CA PHE A 64 1.05 -1.22 -0.49
C PHE A 64 1.66 -0.11 0.36
N GLU A 65 0.86 0.50 1.23
CA GLU A 65 1.31 1.59 2.08
C GLU A 65 1.65 1.12 3.48
N PHE A 66 2.88 1.39 3.94
CA PHE A 66 3.37 0.97 5.25
C PHE A 66 3.52 2.15 6.20
N GLY A 67 2.72 2.19 7.27
CA GLY A 67 2.87 3.22 8.30
C GLY A 67 4.09 2.99 9.20
N THR A 68 4.94 4.01 9.36
CA THR A 68 6.15 3.99 10.21
C THR A 68 5.98 4.77 11.51
N LEU A 69 6.23 6.08 11.52
CA LEU A 69 6.33 6.90 12.74
C LEU A 69 5.01 7.06 13.53
N GLY A 70 3.86 6.69 12.95
CA GLY A 70 2.54 6.88 13.53
C GLY A 70 1.96 8.28 13.27
N ASP A 71 0.82 8.58 13.89
CA ASP A 71 -0.05 9.74 13.62
C ASP A 71 -0.09 10.78 14.77
N SER A 72 0.69 10.56 15.83
CA SER A 72 0.74 11.52 16.95
C SER A 72 1.36 12.87 16.53
N LEU A 73 1.00 13.95 17.23
CA LEU A 73 1.62 15.27 17.02
C LEU A 73 3.15 15.22 17.13
N SER A 74 3.66 14.43 18.08
CA SER A 74 5.10 14.23 18.25
C SER A 74 5.77 13.53 17.06
N ALA A 75 5.07 12.57 16.44
CA ALA A 75 5.50 11.91 15.22
C ALA A 75 5.52 12.89 14.05
N GLY A 76 4.49 13.73 13.92
CA GLY A 76 4.43 14.79 12.90
C GLY A 76 5.57 15.82 13.03
N VAL A 77 5.87 16.28 14.25
CA VAL A 77 7.00 17.20 14.50
C VAL A 77 8.33 16.52 14.14
N ARG A 78 8.50 15.23 14.49
CA ARG A 78 9.69 14.46 14.15
C ARG A 78 9.85 14.34 12.63
N LEU A 79 8.79 13.94 11.91
CA LEU A 79 8.76 13.84 10.46
C LEU A 79 9.18 15.16 9.80
N LEU A 80 8.52 16.26 10.16
CA LEU A 80 8.79 17.58 9.60
C LEU A 80 10.24 18.00 9.81
N ARG A 81 10.76 17.82 11.03
CA ARG A 81 12.15 18.14 11.36
C ARG A 81 13.13 17.29 10.55
N THR A 82 12.89 15.99 10.42
CA THR A 82 13.75 15.09 9.66
C THR A 82 13.80 15.50 8.19
N LEU A 83 12.65 15.78 7.57
CA LEU A 83 12.57 16.22 6.18
C LEU A 83 13.28 17.56 5.93
N ILE A 84 13.09 18.56 6.81
CA ILE A 84 13.77 19.85 6.69
C ILE A 84 15.30 19.68 6.76
N LEU A 85 15.78 18.87 7.70
CA LEU A 85 17.21 18.66 7.91
C LEU A 85 17.84 17.84 6.79
N GLU A 86 17.16 16.79 6.31
CA GLU A 86 17.63 15.99 5.19
C GLU A 86 17.72 16.85 3.92
N ASN A 87 16.68 17.63 3.60
CA ASN A 87 16.70 18.50 2.44
C ASN A 87 17.82 19.57 2.54
N GLN A 88 18.00 20.19 3.72
CA GLN A 88 19.11 21.12 3.94
C GLN A 88 20.47 20.45 3.72
N MET A 89 20.66 19.26 4.28
CA MET A 89 21.89 18.50 4.15
C MET A 89 22.14 18.08 2.70
N HIS A 90 21.12 17.63 1.98
CA HIS A 90 21.21 17.22 0.58
C HIS A 90 21.69 18.36 -0.32
N TRP A 91 21.08 19.54 -0.20
CA TRP A 91 21.36 20.67 -1.11
C TRP A 91 22.53 21.55 -0.68
N SER A 92 22.76 21.71 0.63
CA SER A 92 23.76 22.65 1.16
C SER A 92 24.88 21.96 1.95
N GLY A 93 24.82 20.65 2.14
CA GLY A 93 25.78 19.89 2.94
C GLY A 93 25.66 20.15 4.44
N THR A 94 26.60 19.59 5.20
CA THR A 94 26.76 19.84 6.64
C THR A 94 28.25 19.79 7.01
N ARG A 95 28.66 20.59 8.00
CA ARG A 95 30.04 20.60 8.51
C ARG A 95 30.26 19.59 9.64
N SER A 96 29.20 18.92 10.09
CA SER A 96 29.25 18.00 11.22
C SER A 96 28.91 16.60 10.76
N GLN A 97 29.91 15.71 10.75
CA GLN A 97 29.72 14.30 10.45
C GLN A 97 28.70 13.65 11.39
N ARG A 98 28.73 13.97 12.68
CA ARG A 98 27.73 13.49 13.65
C ARG A 98 26.32 13.96 13.32
N ALA A 99 26.16 15.17 12.79
CA ALA A 99 24.84 15.65 12.37
C ALA A 99 24.36 14.91 11.13
N GLN A 100 25.26 14.68 10.16
CA GLN A 100 24.99 13.89 8.96
C GLN A 100 24.48 12.49 9.31
N GLU A 101 25.25 11.73 10.10
CA GLU A 101 24.89 10.36 10.51
C GLU A 101 23.54 10.30 11.24
N ARG A 102 23.22 11.33 12.03
CA ARG A 102 21.92 11.43 12.69
C ARG A 102 20.80 11.68 11.69
N ILE A 103 20.97 12.61 10.76
CA ILE A 103 19.94 12.97 9.77
C ILE A 103 19.67 11.77 8.87
N GLU A 104 20.72 11.12 8.35
CA GLU A 104 20.61 9.94 7.51
C GLU A 104 19.88 8.80 8.24
N ARG A 105 20.24 8.52 9.50
CA ARG A 105 19.54 7.51 10.30
C ARG A 105 18.07 7.89 10.54
N ASP A 106 17.80 9.13 10.95
CA ASP A 106 16.45 9.58 11.26
C ASP A 106 15.58 9.56 10.00
N PHE A 107 16.14 9.83 8.82
CA PHE A 107 15.47 9.72 7.52
C PHE A 107 15.20 8.27 7.14
N ALA A 108 16.20 7.38 7.27
CA ALA A 108 16.03 5.96 7.01
C ALA A 108 14.93 5.32 7.88
N GLU A 109 14.83 5.72 9.16
CA GLU A 109 13.78 5.28 10.08
C GLU A 109 12.36 5.67 9.63
N MET A 110 12.19 6.68 8.77
CA MET A 110 10.87 7.03 8.24
C MET A 110 10.37 6.04 7.18
N HIS A 111 11.27 5.28 6.56
CA HIS A 111 10.96 4.36 5.46
C HIS A 111 11.14 2.89 5.84
N TYR A 112 12.20 2.58 6.60
CA TYR A 112 12.53 1.22 7.02
C TYR A 112 13.02 1.21 8.48
N PRO A 113 12.11 1.32 9.46
CA PRO A 113 12.44 1.36 10.88
C PRO A 113 13.35 0.21 11.31
N THR A 114 14.27 0.46 12.25
CA THR A 114 15.12 -0.60 12.83
C THR A 114 14.38 -1.54 13.75
N GLU A 115 13.18 -1.16 14.20
CA GLU A 115 12.36 -1.98 15.06
C GLU A 115 11.95 -3.31 14.40
N ALA A 116 12.39 -4.42 14.98
CA ALA A 116 12.11 -5.77 14.48
C ALA A 116 10.61 -6.06 14.38
N ARG A 117 9.81 -5.63 15.36
CA ARG A 117 8.35 -5.82 15.38
C ARG A 117 7.66 -5.13 14.20
N TRP A 118 8.13 -3.95 13.81
CA TRP A 118 7.63 -3.26 12.61
C TRP A 118 7.90 -4.10 11.37
N ARG A 119 9.14 -4.61 11.21
CA ARG A 119 9.57 -5.38 10.03
C ARG A 119 8.83 -6.70 9.91
N GLU A 120 8.71 -7.44 11.01
CA GLU A 120 7.96 -8.70 11.07
C GLU A 120 6.49 -8.47 10.69
N LYS A 121 5.88 -7.41 11.24
CA LYS A 121 4.50 -7.06 10.91
C LYS A 121 4.34 -6.64 9.45
N ALA A 122 5.24 -5.81 8.90
CA ALA A 122 5.19 -5.37 7.52
C ALA A 122 5.23 -6.58 6.56
N VAL A 123 6.11 -7.55 6.82
CA VAL A 123 6.20 -8.79 6.03
C VAL A 123 4.94 -9.65 6.18
N ALA A 124 4.39 -9.77 7.40
CA ALA A 124 3.18 -10.54 7.65
C ALA A 124 1.96 -9.93 6.94
N ASP A 125 1.77 -8.61 7.04
CA ASP A 125 0.67 -7.89 6.39
C ASP A 125 0.80 -7.98 4.86
N ALA A 126 2.00 -7.76 4.31
CA ALA A 126 2.24 -7.86 2.88
C ALA A 126 1.98 -9.27 2.35
N ARG A 127 2.41 -10.32 3.09
CA ARG A 127 2.12 -11.70 2.73
C ARG A 127 0.62 -11.97 2.69
N GLN A 128 -0.12 -11.56 3.72
CA GLN A 128 -1.56 -11.75 3.77
C GLN A 128 -2.24 -11.08 2.57
N ALA A 129 -1.87 -9.84 2.26
CA ALA A 129 -2.43 -9.11 1.12
C ALA A 129 -2.07 -9.78 -0.22
N PHE A 130 -0.80 -10.17 -0.44
CA PHE A 130 -0.41 -10.89 -1.67
C PHE A 130 -1.15 -12.22 -1.82
N GLU A 131 -1.24 -13.02 -0.76
CA GLU A 131 -1.98 -14.29 -0.80
C GLU A 131 -3.47 -14.06 -1.08
N GLY A 132 -4.06 -13.01 -0.49
CA GLY A 132 -5.43 -12.60 -0.73
C GLY A 132 -5.69 -12.20 -2.18
N ILE A 133 -4.88 -11.28 -2.73
CA ILE A 133 -4.99 -10.79 -4.11
C ILE A 133 -4.76 -11.94 -5.09
N LEU A 134 -3.62 -12.64 -4.99
CA LEU A 134 -3.28 -13.70 -5.93
C LEU A 134 -4.24 -14.89 -5.83
N GLY A 135 -4.81 -15.17 -4.65
CA GLY A 135 -5.87 -16.15 -4.47
C GLY A 135 -7.17 -15.73 -5.15
N ALA A 136 -7.59 -14.49 -4.95
CA ALA A 136 -8.79 -13.90 -5.55
C ALA A 136 -8.73 -13.82 -7.09
N GLU A 137 -7.54 -13.60 -7.64
CA GLU A 137 -7.29 -13.58 -9.09
C GLU A 137 -6.91 -14.95 -9.67
N GLY A 138 -7.04 -16.03 -8.87
CA GLY A 138 -6.88 -17.40 -9.36
C GLY A 138 -5.45 -17.87 -9.62
N PHE A 139 -4.44 -17.07 -9.27
CA PHE A 139 -3.03 -17.43 -9.38
C PHE A 139 -2.56 -18.43 -8.30
N LEU A 140 -3.28 -18.54 -7.18
CA LEU A 140 -2.99 -19.52 -6.13
C LEU A 140 -4.01 -20.65 -6.10
N SER A 141 -3.55 -21.88 -6.38
CA SER A 141 -4.38 -23.08 -6.50
C SER A 141 -5.12 -23.50 -5.21
N ARG A 142 -4.70 -23.00 -4.04
CA ARG A 142 -5.29 -23.39 -2.74
C ARG A 142 -6.71 -22.85 -2.51
N PHE A 143 -7.18 -21.92 -3.35
CA PHE A 143 -8.52 -21.32 -3.24
C PHE A 143 -9.52 -21.80 -4.30
N GLN A 144 -9.11 -22.63 -5.27
CA GLN A 144 -9.99 -23.13 -6.34
C GLN A 144 -11.00 -24.20 -5.86
N ALA A 145 -10.84 -24.75 -4.66
CA ALA A 145 -11.70 -25.83 -4.14
C ALA A 145 -13.11 -25.38 -3.70
N HIS A 146 -13.35 -24.08 -3.47
CA HIS A 146 -14.67 -23.57 -3.03
C HIS A 146 -15.56 -23.06 -4.19
N SER A 147 -15.01 -22.89 -5.40
CA SER A 147 -15.79 -22.39 -6.55
C SER A 147 -16.55 -23.49 -7.31
N GLN A 148 -16.13 -24.77 -7.18
CA GLN A 148 -16.80 -25.89 -7.86
C GLN A 148 -17.99 -26.50 -7.08
N ALA A 149 -18.29 -26.02 -5.87
CA ALA A 149 -19.37 -26.56 -5.03
C ALA A 149 -20.75 -25.92 -5.25
N GLN A 150 -20.90 -24.96 -6.20
CA GLN A 150 -22.15 -24.23 -6.43
C GLN A 150 -22.65 -24.26 -7.89
N ALA A 151 -22.23 -25.23 -8.71
CA ALA A 151 -22.89 -25.45 -9.99
C ALA A 151 -24.22 -26.21 -9.75
N PRO A 152 -25.40 -25.66 -10.10
CA PRO A 152 -26.65 -26.41 -9.99
C PRO A 152 -26.67 -27.56 -11.00
N VAL A 153 -27.11 -28.73 -10.52
CA VAL A 153 -27.36 -29.91 -11.35
C VAL A 153 -28.49 -29.58 -12.33
N PRO A 154 -28.33 -29.83 -13.64
CA PRO A 154 -29.40 -29.61 -14.60
C PRO A 154 -30.53 -30.61 -14.34
N GLU A 155 -31.74 -30.11 -14.09
CA GLU A 155 -32.95 -30.93 -14.02
C GLU A 155 -33.22 -31.54 -15.40
N THR A 156 -33.32 -32.87 -15.43
CA THR A 156 -33.79 -33.68 -16.57
C THR A 156 -35.30 -33.79 -16.60
#